data_AF-A0A938Q4L1-F1
#
_entry.id   AF-A0A938Q4L1-F1
#
_cell.length_a   1.000
_cell.length_b   1.000
_cell.length_c   1.000
_cell.angle_alpha   90.00
_cell.angle_beta   90.00
_cell.angle_gamma   90.00
#
_symmetry.space_group_name_H-M   'P 1'
#
loop_
_entity.id
_entity.type
_entity.pdbx_description
1 polymer ?
#
loop_
_entity_poly.entity_id
_entity_poly.type
_entity_poly.pdbx_seq_one_letter_code
_entity_poly.pdbx_strand_id
1 'polypeptide(L)'
;MPPPRTTATTTHTARRFTFEQRVQLVDQLVHKLKAFDCRFTRLLGNLNADFGLTRARLRILDWVARYPGCNISRIAYDLDLSRQTVQRTVRAMERAGLLDLDEGPDRRSIYPSLTSTGRVVTKLRVTQAHAWSHRLAAPVDTPAVSAAEWLLQTMLFHLPERLDPYSIDPNDLPGGMPWSFDEALRRQRQRQPRQVPETPVHPIMENGGDRLWPDREVKRGPISRRATQGTLADRTADRSG
;
A
#
# COMPACT_ATOMS: atom_id res chain seq x y z
N MET A 1 -32.03 5.94 -39.55
CA MET A 1 -32.77 5.47 -38.36
C MET A 1 -31.89 4.48 -37.61
N PRO A 2 -31.45 4.77 -36.38
CA PRO A 2 -30.83 3.75 -35.54
C PRO A 2 -31.90 2.76 -35.04
N PRO A 3 -31.59 1.46 -34.88
CA PRO A 3 -32.54 0.48 -34.39
C PRO A 3 -32.87 0.71 -32.89
N PRO A 4 -34.08 0.34 -32.44
CA PRO A 4 -34.47 0.44 -31.04
C PRO A 4 -33.59 -0.49 -30.18
N ARG A 5 -32.98 0.08 -29.13
CA ARG A 5 -32.26 -0.70 -28.12
C ARG A 5 -33.30 -1.43 -27.26
N THR A 6 -33.44 -2.72 -27.49
CA THR A 6 -34.23 -3.62 -26.65
C THR A 6 -33.58 -3.70 -25.27
N THR A 7 -34.14 -2.98 -24.29
CA THR A 7 -33.77 -3.13 -22.88
C THR A 7 -34.38 -4.42 -22.36
N ALA A 8 -33.65 -5.53 -22.49
CA ALA A 8 -33.98 -6.77 -21.80
C ALA A 8 -33.80 -6.54 -20.30
N THR A 9 -34.90 -6.30 -19.59
CA THR A 9 -34.94 -6.31 -18.13
C THR A 9 -34.70 -7.75 -17.68
N THR A 10 -33.44 -8.06 -17.38
CA THR A 10 -33.05 -9.38 -16.87
C THR A 10 -33.64 -9.51 -15.46
N THR A 11 -34.80 -10.16 -15.34
CA THR A 11 -35.39 -10.52 -14.06
C THR A 11 -34.47 -11.52 -13.37
N HIS A 12 -33.66 -11.02 -12.43
CA HIS A 12 -32.70 -11.83 -11.69
C HIS A 12 -33.47 -12.67 -10.66
N THR A 13 -33.96 -13.84 -11.07
CA THR A 13 -34.56 -14.81 -10.14
C THR A 13 -33.51 -15.16 -9.09
N ALA A 14 -33.80 -14.84 -7.83
CA ALA A 14 -32.87 -15.00 -6.71
C ALA A 14 -32.49 -16.47 -6.54
N ARG A 15 -31.39 -16.90 -7.18
CA ARG A 15 -30.79 -18.20 -6.93
C ARG A 15 -30.31 -18.23 -5.48
N ARG A 16 -30.78 -19.19 -4.69
CA ARG A 16 -30.22 -19.46 -3.36
C ARG A 16 -28.85 -20.11 -3.55
N PHE A 17 -27.80 -19.41 -3.14
CA PHE A 17 -26.44 -19.94 -3.11
C PHE A 17 -26.16 -20.61 -1.76
N THR A 18 -25.45 -21.74 -1.78
CA THR A 18 -24.89 -22.35 -0.57
C THR A 18 -23.78 -21.47 -0.01
N PHE A 19 -23.38 -21.70 1.26
CA PHE A 19 -22.26 -20.98 1.87
C PHE A 19 -20.96 -21.13 1.05
N GLU A 20 -20.60 -22.37 0.68
CA GLU A 20 -19.41 -22.65 -0.14
C GLU A 20 -19.43 -21.93 -1.49
N GLN A 21 -20.57 -21.90 -2.17
CA GLN A 21 -20.71 -21.18 -3.43
C GLN A 21 -20.48 -19.68 -3.25
N ARG A 22 -20.95 -19.09 -2.13
CA ARG A 22 -20.69 -17.68 -1.83
C ARG A 22 -19.21 -17.41 -1.59
N VAL A 23 -18.51 -18.28 -0.86
CA VAL A 23 -17.06 -18.16 -0.64
C VAL A 23 -16.30 -18.21 -1.96
N GLN A 24 -16.60 -19.20 -2.82
CA GLN A 24 -15.98 -19.32 -4.14
C GLN A 24 -16.22 -18.10 -5.02
N LEU A 25 -17.43 -17.52 -5.00
CA LEU A 25 -17.74 -16.29 -5.72
C LEU A 25 -16.93 -15.10 -5.20
N VAL A 26 -16.74 -14.98 -3.88
CA VAL A 26 -15.89 -13.95 -3.27
C VAL A 26 -14.45 -14.11 -3.71
N ASP A 27 -13.88 -15.31 -3.67
CA ASP A 27 -12.50 -15.57 -4.10
C ASP A 27 -12.29 -15.21 -5.58
N GLN A 28 -13.22 -15.61 -6.45
CA GLN A 28 -13.20 -15.25 -7.86
C GLN A 28 -13.30 -13.74 -8.07
N LEU A 29 -14.14 -13.05 -7.30
CA LEU A 29 -14.27 -11.60 -7.35
C LEU A 29 -12.97 -10.90 -6.95
N VAL A 30 -12.36 -11.33 -5.83
CA VAL A 30 -11.07 -10.79 -5.36
C VAL A 30 -9.98 -10.99 -6.41
N HIS A 31 -9.91 -12.17 -7.02
CA HIS A 31 -8.95 -12.45 -8.09
C HIS A 31 -9.15 -11.52 -9.30
N LYS A 32 -10.40 -11.35 -9.75
CA LYS A 32 -10.74 -10.46 -10.87
C LYS A 32 -10.45 -9.00 -10.54
N LEU A 33 -10.74 -8.56 -9.32
CA LEU A 33 -10.46 -7.20 -8.86
C LEU A 33 -8.95 -6.92 -8.86
N LYS A 34 -8.13 -7.86 -8.37
CA LYS A 34 -6.66 -7.74 -8.42
C LYS A 34 -6.15 -7.69 -9.86
N ALA A 35 -6.66 -8.54 -10.73
CA ALA A 35 -6.29 -8.53 -12.16
C ALA A 35 -6.68 -7.21 -12.83
N PHE A 36 -7.86 -6.68 -12.51
CA PHE A 36 -8.33 -5.37 -12.96
C PHE A 36 -7.41 -4.25 -12.46
N ASP A 37 -7.14 -4.14 -11.15
CA ASP A 37 -6.23 -3.13 -10.58
C ASP A 37 -4.85 -3.15 -11.26
N CYS A 38 -4.28 -4.35 -11.45
CA CYS A 38 -2.98 -4.50 -12.09
C CYS A 38 -2.99 -4.01 -13.54
N ARG A 39 -4.03 -4.36 -14.32
CA ARG A 39 -4.16 -3.93 -15.73
C ARG A 39 -4.45 -2.44 -15.82
N PHE A 40 -5.33 -1.92 -14.98
CA PHE A 40 -5.71 -0.51 -14.96
C PHE A 40 -4.54 0.38 -14.53
N THR A 41 -3.84 0.01 -13.46
CA THR A 41 -2.60 0.68 -13.05
C THR A 41 -1.56 0.69 -14.16
N ARG A 42 -1.36 -0.42 -14.88
CA ARG A 42 -0.40 -0.51 -15.99
C ARG A 42 -0.80 0.39 -17.15
N LEU A 43 -2.08 0.41 -17.51
CA LEU A 43 -2.62 1.32 -18.51
C LEU A 43 -2.33 2.77 -18.13
N LEU A 44 -2.64 3.17 -16.89
CA LEU A 44 -2.35 4.51 -16.39
C LEU A 44 -0.84 4.80 -16.38
N GLY A 45 0.00 3.85 -15.98
CA GLY A 45 1.46 4.00 -16.04
C GLY A 45 1.96 4.26 -17.46
N ASN A 46 1.47 3.51 -18.44
CA ASN A 46 1.84 3.68 -19.84
C ASN A 46 1.40 5.05 -20.41
N LEU A 47 0.21 5.53 -20.04
CA LEU A 47 -0.28 6.85 -20.45
C LEU A 47 0.55 8.01 -19.88
N ASN A 48 1.27 7.75 -18.79
CA ASN A 48 2.10 8.73 -18.11
C ASN A 48 3.61 8.47 -18.26
N ALA A 49 3.98 7.56 -19.17
CA ALA A 49 5.37 7.20 -19.42
C ALA A 49 6.19 8.43 -19.87
N ASP A 50 5.58 9.32 -20.65
CA ASP A 50 6.20 10.55 -21.14
C ASP A 50 6.60 11.51 -20.00
N PHE A 51 5.97 11.38 -18.83
CA PHE A 51 6.30 12.15 -17.62
C PHE A 51 7.24 11.39 -16.67
N GLY A 52 7.72 10.21 -17.05
CA GLY A 52 8.54 9.34 -16.21
C GLY A 52 7.83 8.89 -14.93
N LEU A 53 6.49 8.84 -14.92
CA LEU A 53 5.71 8.50 -13.74
C LEU A 53 5.57 6.98 -13.57
N THR A 54 6.44 6.40 -12.74
CA THR A 54 6.26 5.02 -12.25
C THR A 54 5.03 4.91 -11.34
N ARG A 55 4.56 3.68 -11.05
CA ARG A 55 3.43 3.44 -10.13
C ARG A 55 3.60 4.16 -8.78
N ALA A 56 4.81 4.12 -8.20
CA ALA A 56 5.11 4.76 -6.93
C ALA A 56 5.04 6.29 -7.02
N ARG A 57 5.63 6.89 -8.09
CA ARG A 57 5.56 8.34 -8.34
C ARG A 57 4.12 8.80 -8.53
N LEU A 58 3.35 8.03 -9.28
CA LEU A 58 1.94 8.32 -9.52
C LEU A 58 1.13 8.31 -8.21
N ARG A 59 1.26 7.27 -7.37
CA ARG A 59 0.60 7.18 -6.06
C ARG A 59 0.97 8.32 -5.11
N ILE A 60 2.23 8.77 -5.12
CA ILE A 60 2.69 9.90 -4.31
C ILE A 60 2.15 11.22 -4.87
N LEU A 61 2.17 11.43 -6.18
CA LEU A 61 1.66 12.64 -6.84
C LEU A 61 0.16 12.88 -6.58
N ASP A 62 -0.70 11.94 -7.02
CA ASP A 62 -1.44 11.18 -6.03
C ASP A 62 -2.03 11.84 -4.80
N TRP A 63 -1.34 11.43 -3.74
CA TRP A 63 -1.58 11.74 -2.37
C TRP A 63 -1.32 13.21 -2.09
N VAL A 64 -0.20 13.76 -2.56
CA VAL A 64 0.19 15.17 -2.32
C VAL A 64 -0.84 16.13 -2.93
N ALA A 65 -1.43 15.79 -4.07
CA ALA A 65 -2.50 16.57 -4.69
C ALA A 65 -3.79 16.60 -3.86
N ARG A 66 -4.15 15.48 -3.21
CA ARG A 66 -5.39 15.33 -2.42
C ARG A 66 -5.24 15.81 -0.98
N TYR A 67 -4.07 15.61 -0.40
CA TYR A 67 -3.77 15.86 1.02
C TYR A 67 -2.50 16.71 1.15
N PRO A 68 -2.56 17.99 0.78
CA PRO A 68 -1.40 18.89 0.89
C PRO A 68 -0.96 19.07 2.35
N GLY A 69 0.32 19.40 2.56
CA GLY A 69 0.88 19.63 3.90
C GLY A 69 1.24 18.37 4.69
N CYS A 70 1.18 17.19 4.06
CA CYS A 70 1.62 15.94 4.69
C CYS A 70 3.13 15.75 4.58
N ASN A 71 3.79 15.35 5.67
CA ASN A 71 5.20 14.97 5.63
C ASN A 71 5.42 13.55 5.06
N ILE A 72 6.66 13.24 4.69
CA ILE A 72 7.06 11.93 4.16
C ILE A 72 6.66 10.75 5.06
N SER A 73 6.73 10.92 6.38
CA SER A 73 6.38 9.83 7.32
C SER A 73 4.90 9.48 7.25
N ARG A 74 4.03 10.49 7.11
CA ARG A 74 2.60 10.31 6.95
C ARG A 74 2.28 9.65 5.60
N ILE A 75 2.89 10.15 4.52
CA ILE A 75 2.74 9.58 3.17
C ILE A 75 3.14 8.10 3.14
N ALA A 76 4.26 7.75 3.79
CA ALA A 76 4.73 6.37 3.88
C ALA A 76 3.72 5.45 4.58
N TYR A 77 3.16 5.92 5.69
CA TYR A 77 2.14 5.17 6.43
C TYR A 77 0.86 4.97 5.60
N ASP A 78 0.31 6.05 5.03
CA ASP A 78 -0.97 6.00 4.31
C ASP A 78 -0.89 5.22 2.98
N LEU A 79 0.27 5.23 2.32
CA LEU A 79 0.47 4.50 1.07
C LEU A 79 0.97 3.06 1.26
N ASP A 80 1.20 2.63 2.50
CA ASP A 80 1.86 1.37 2.85
C ASP A 80 3.19 1.20 2.10
N LEU A 81 4.06 2.20 2.23
CA LEU A 81 5.39 2.23 1.63
C LEU A 81 6.44 2.47 2.72
N SER A 82 7.66 1.97 2.52
CA SER A 82 8.76 2.32 3.42
C SER A 82 9.12 3.80 3.29
N ARG A 83 9.51 4.43 4.41
CA ARG A 83 9.97 5.83 4.40
C ARG A 83 11.10 6.07 3.41
N GLN A 84 12.03 5.12 3.28
CA GLN A 84 13.14 5.21 2.33
C GLN A 84 12.67 5.20 0.87
N THR A 85 11.66 4.38 0.54
CA THR A 85 11.04 4.36 -0.79
C THR A 85 10.36 5.68 -1.09
N VAL A 86 9.59 6.23 -0.14
CA VAL A 86 8.96 7.55 -0.31
C VAL A 86 10.00 8.63 -0.48
N GLN A 87 11.01 8.71 0.39
CA GLN A 87 12.12 9.67 0.32
C GLN A 87 12.80 9.68 -1.05
N ARG A 88 13.23 8.51 -1.53
CA ARG A 88 13.86 8.37 -2.85
C ARG A 88 12.94 8.82 -3.97
N THR A 89 11.64 8.52 -3.85
CA THR A 89 10.65 8.84 -4.87
C THR A 89 10.36 10.34 -4.92
N VAL A 90 10.13 10.99 -3.77
CA VAL A 90 9.86 12.44 -3.73
C VAL A 90 11.08 13.25 -4.19
N ARG A 91 12.31 12.85 -3.81
CA ARG A 91 13.55 13.48 -4.30
C ARG A 91 13.76 13.29 -5.80
N ALA A 92 13.29 12.18 -6.36
CA ALA A 92 13.31 12.00 -7.81
C ALA A 92 12.26 12.86 -8.52
N MET A 93 11.10 13.07 -7.91
CA MET A 93 10.04 13.94 -8.43
C MET A 93 10.40 15.43 -8.31
N GLU A 94 11.11 15.83 -7.25
CA GLU A 94 11.72 17.15 -7.09
C GLU A 94 12.69 17.45 -8.23
N ARG A 95 13.64 16.55 -8.51
CA ARG A 95 14.56 16.67 -9.66
C ARG A 95 13.86 16.69 -11.01
N ALA A 96 12.67 16.09 -11.11
CA ALA A 96 11.84 16.14 -12.31
C ALA A 96 10.97 17.41 -12.40
N GLY A 97 11.09 18.33 -11.42
CA GLY A 97 10.32 19.57 -11.37
C GLY A 97 8.84 19.36 -11.06
N LEU A 98 8.45 18.22 -10.48
CA LEU A 98 7.05 17.90 -10.15
C LEU A 98 6.66 18.28 -8.72
N LEU A 99 7.63 18.29 -7.81
CA LEU A 99 7.44 18.62 -6.40
C LEU A 99 8.47 19.65 -5.94
N ASP A 100 8.06 20.52 -5.03
CA ASP A 100 8.97 21.28 -4.16
C ASP A 100 9.00 20.59 -2.80
N LEU A 101 10.17 20.59 -2.13
CA LEU A 101 10.34 19.94 -0.83
C LEU A 101 10.75 20.97 0.22
N ASP A 102 9.86 21.23 1.16
CA ASP A 102 10.10 22.14 2.27
C ASP A 102 10.56 21.38 3.53
N GLU A 103 11.51 21.96 4.26
CA GLU A 103 11.90 21.46 5.58
C GLU A 103 10.92 21.95 6.66
N GLY A 104 10.55 21.05 7.56
CA GLY A 104 9.70 21.37 8.70
C GLY A 104 10.43 22.01 9.87
N PRO A 105 9.71 22.28 10.98
CA PRO A 105 10.29 22.79 12.22
C PRO A 105 11.37 21.87 12.79
N ASP A 106 11.19 20.56 12.63
CA ASP A 106 12.27 19.58 12.77
C ASP A 106 12.95 19.43 11.41
N ARG A 107 14.26 19.69 11.34
CA ARG A 107 15.11 19.55 10.13
C ARG A 107 15.02 18.16 9.49
N ARG A 108 14.48 17.17 10.20
CA ARG A 108 14.27 15.80 9.68
C ARG A 108 12.92 15.60 8.99
N SER A 109 11.99 16.55 9.11
CA SER A 109 10.67 16.48 8.49
C SER A 109 10.68 17.18 7.13
N ILE A 110 10.29 16.46 6.08
CA ILE A 110 10.20 17.00 4.72
C ILE A 110 8.73 16.99 4.29
N TYR A 111 8.28 18.12 3.76
CA TYR A 111 6.93 18.40 3.32
C TYR A 111 6.90 18.62 1.80
N PRO A 112 6.55 17.60 1.00
CA PRO A 112 6.36 17.77 -0.43
C PRO A 112 5.12 18.60 -0.76
N SER A 113 5.27 19.52 -1.70
CA SER A 113 4.20 20.29 -2.30
C SER A 113 4.29 20.23 -3.83
N LEU A 114 3.17 20.44 -4.55
CA LEU A 114 3.19 20.41 -6.01
C LEU A 114 3.79 21.71 -6.57
N THR A 115 4.66 21.58 -7.58
CA THR A 115 5.05 22.71 -8.43
C THR A 115 3.92 23.09 -9.39
N SER A 116 4.09 24.15 -10.17
CA SER A 116 3.21 24.46 -11.31
C SER A 116 3.14 23.30 -12.31
N THR A 117 4.29 22.73 -12.68
CA THR A 117 4.38 21.56 -13.56
C THR A 117 3.69 20.34 -12.95
N GLY A 118 3.92 20.07 -11.65
CA GLY A 118 3.27 18.99 -10.92
C GLY A 118 1.75 19.10 -10.92
N ARG A 119 1.21 20.31 -10.76
CA ARG A 119 -0.23 20.59 -10.87
C ARG A 119 -0.77 20.30 -12.28
N VAL A 120 -0.07 20.75 -13.33
CA VAL A 120 -0.47 20.49 -14.73
C VAL A 120 -0.48 19.00 -15.03
N VAL A 121 0.58 18.27 -14.67
CA VAL A 121 0.69 16.82 -14.87
C VAL A 121 -0.41 16.09 -14.11
N THR A 122 -0.69 16.48 -12.87
CA THR A 122 -1.80 15.92 -12.08
C THR A 122 -3.14 16.12 -12.79
N LYS A 123 -3.42 17.33 -13.28
CA LYS A 123 -4.68 17.66 -13.97
C LYS A 123 -4.83 16.88 -15.29
N LEU A 124 -3.76 16.81 -16.08
CA LEU A 124 -3.74 16.02 -17.32
C LEU A 124 -4.06 14.55 -17.02
N ARG A 125 -3.45 14.00 -15.97
CA ARG A 125 -3.68 12.62 -15.56
C ARG A 125 -5.11 12.36 -15.14
N VAL A 126 -5.70 13.23 -14.32
CA VAL A 126 -7.10 13.12 -13.90
C VAL A 126 -8.02 13.14 -15.13
N THR A 127 -7.71 14.00 -16.11
CA THR A 127 -8.46 14.08 -17.38
C THR A 127 -8.35 12.77 -18.17
N GLN A 128 -7.14 12.22 -18.31
CA GLN A 128 -6.93 10.94 -18.99
C GLN A 128 -7.63 9.78 -18.27
N ALA A 129 -7.53 9.73 -16.93
CA ALA A 129 -8.19 8.72 -16.12
C ALA A 129 -9.72 8.80 -16.30
N HIS A 130 -10.30 10.00 -16.27
CA HIS A 130 -11.72 10.22 -16.49
C HIS A 130 -12.18 9.78 -17.88
N ALA A 131 -11.41 10.10 -18.93
CA ALA A 131 -11.70 9.66 -20.29
C ALA A 131 -11.72 8.12 -20.40
N TRP A 132 -10.81 7.44 -19.70
CA TRP A 132 -10.80 5.98 -19.64
C TRP A 132 -11.94 5.40 -18.78
N SER A 133 -12.28 6.02 -17.66
CA SER A 133 -13.45 5.62 -16.85
C SER A 133 -14.73 5.68 -17.68
N HIS A 134 -14.92 6.73 -18.49
CA HIS A 134 -16.06 6.83 -19.40
C HIS A 134 -16.07 5.70 -20.44
N ARG A 135 -14.91 5.36 -21.03
CA ARG A 135 -14.80 4.23 -21.98
C ARG A 135 -15.05 2.88 -21.32
N LEU A 136 -14.59 2.69 -20.09
CA LEU A 136 -14.80 1.46 -19.31
C LEU A 136 -16.26 1.30 -18.88
N ALA A 137 -16.95 2.41 -18.60
CA ALA A 137 -18.35 2.41 -18.22
C ALA A 137 -19.31 2.32 -19.43
N ALA A 138 -18.88 2.73 -20.63
CA ALA A 138 -19.73 2.71 -21.83
C ALA A 138 -20.47 1.37 -22.12
N PRO A 139 -19.88 0.17 -21.91
CA PRO A 139 -20.58 -1.09 -22.10
C PRO A 139 -21.41 -1.55 -20.88
N VAL A 140 -21.38 -0.84 -19.76
CA VAL A 140 -22.02 -1.23 -18.49
C VAL A 140 -23.14 -0.23 -18.16
N ASP A 141 -24.31 -0.71 -17.77
CA ASP A 141 -25.38 0.19 -17.36
C ASP A 141 -25.13 0.79 -15.95
N THR A 142 -25.71 1.96 -15.69
CA THR A 142 -25.56 2.65 -14.41
C THR A 142 -26.02 1.82 -13.21
N PRO A 143 -27.13 1.04 -13.27
CA PRO A 143 -27.52 0.17 -12.17
C PRO A 143 -26.47 -0.89 -11.82
N ALA A 144 -25.83 -1.53 -12.80
CA ALA A 144 -24.78 -2.50 -12.52
C ALA A 144 -23.53 -1.87 -11.89
N VAL A 145 -23.15 -0.66 -12.32
CA VAL A 145 -22.04 0.08 -11.71
C VAL A 145 -22.36 0.41 -10.25
N SER A 146 -23.57 0.90 -9.96
CA SER A 146 -24.00 1.22 -8.59
C SER A 146 -24.07 -0.03 -7.69
N ALA A 147 -24.56 -1.15 -8.22
CA ALA A 147 -24.57 -2.42 -7.49
C ALA A 147 -23.15 -2.91 -7.16
N ALA A 148 -22.21 -2.76 -8.11
CA ALA A 148 -20.80 -3.11 -7.90
C ALA A 148 -20.13 -2.20 -6.86
N GLU A 149 -20.39 -0.88 -6.90
CA GLU A 149 -19.91 0.08 -5.90
C GLU A 149 -20.38 -0.30 -4.50
N TRP A 150 -21.69 -0.52 -4.33
CA TRP A 150 -22.28 -0.92 -3.05
C TRP A 150 -21.66 -2.22 -2.52
N LEU A 151 -21.49 -3.23 -3.38
CA LEU A 151 -20.86 -4.51 -3.01
C LEU A 151 -19.42 -4.31 -2.54
N LEU A 152 -18.60 -3.58 -3.31
CA LEU A 152 -17.20 -3.32 -2.96
C LEU A 152 -17.08 -2.52 -1.66
N GLN A 153 -17.93 -1.51 -1.47
CA GLN A 153 -17.97 -0.73 -0.24
C GLN A 153 -18.34 -1.60 0.97
N THR A 154 -19.32 -2.49 0.82
CA THR A 154 -19.73 -3.44 1.87
C THR A 154 -18.58 -4.39 2.21
N MET A 155 -17.88 -4.93 1.21
CA MET A 155 -16.72 -5.80 1.44
C MET A 155 -15.59 -5.07 2.15
N LEU A 156 -15.28 -3.82 1.74
CA LEU A 156 -14.26 -3.00 2.39
C LEU A 156 -14.60 -2.69 3.85
N PHE A 157 -15.87 -2.43 4.16
CA PHE A 157 -16.33 -2.18 5.53
C PHE A 157 -16.10 -3.39 6.45
N HIS A 158 -16.23 -4.62 5.92
CA HIS A 158 -16.05 -5.86 6.68
C HIS A 158 -14.62 -6.43 6.62
N LEU A 159 -13.73 -5.87 5.80
CA LEU A 159 -12.36 -6.34 5.67
C LEU A 159 -11.51 -5.80 6.83
N PRO A 160 -10.95 -6.65 7.71
CA PRO A 160 -10.09 -6.17 8.80
C PRO A 160 -8.75 -5.67 8.24
N GLU A 161 -8.21 -4.59 8.83
CA GLU A 161 -6.88 -4.06 8.46
C GLU A 161 -5.74 -5.05 8.74
N ARG A 162 -5.94 -5.93 9.73
CA ARG A 162 -5.02 -7.00 10.11
C ARG A 162 -5.80 -8.25 10.39
N LEU A 163 -5.40 -9.35 9.74
CA LEU A 163 -5.85 -10.68 10.09
C LEU A 163 -4.93 -11.22 11.17
N ASP A 164 -5.50 -11.66 12.29
CA ASP A 164 -4.80 -12.53 13.23
C ASP A 164 -4.85 -13.96 12.65
N PRO A 165 -3.71 -14.53 12.20
CA PRO A 165 -3.70 -15.87 11.61
C PRO A 165 -4.22 -16.95 12.56
N TYR A 166 -4.15 -16.72 13.87
CA TYR A 166 -4.59 -17.66 14.89
C TYR A 166 -6.08 -17.52 15.24
N SER A 167 -6.74 -16.47 14.75
CA SER A 167 -8.20 -16.28 14.90
C SER A 167 -9.03 -17.09 13.90
N ILE A 168 -8.38 -17.71 12.90
CA ILE A 168 -9.04 -18.56 11.93
C ILE A 168 -9.17 -19.95 12.54
N ASP A 169 -10.39 -20.37 12.90
CA ASP A 169 -10.64 -21.75 13.32
C ASP A 169 -10.39 -22.68 12.11
N PRO A 170 -9.43 -23.61 12.19
CA PRO A 170 -9.16 -24.57 11.12
C PRO A 170 -10.38 -25.42 10.73
N ASN A 171 -11.33 -25.61 11.64
CA ASN A 171 -12.55 -26.39 11.40
C ASN A 171 -13.61 -25.61 10.63
N ASP A 172 -13.52 -24.28 10.58
CA ASP A 172 -14.43 -23.42 9.83
C ASP A 172 -14.02 -23.27 8.35
N LEU A 173 -12.86 -23.81 7.96
CA LEU A 173 -12.36 -23.73 6.60
C LEU A 173 -13.07 -24.76 5.67
N PRO A 174 -13.60 -24.32 4.51
CA PRO A 174 -14.19 -25.24 3.55
C PRO A 174 -13.12 -26.20 3.02
N GLY A 175 -13.30 -27.51 3.27
CA GLY A 175 -12.36 -28.57 2.91
C GLY A 175 -11.40 -29.02 4.02
N GLY A 176 -11.52 -28.44 5.23
CA GLY A 176 -10.59 -28.68 6.34
C GLY A 176 -9.24 -28.00 6.12
N MET A 177 -8.43 -27.89 7.18
CA MET A 177 -7.07 -27.35 7.02
C MET A 177 -6.28 -28.27 6.06
N PRO A 178 -5.55 -27.74 5.06
CA PRO A 178 -4.55 -28.54 4.37
C PRO A 178 -3.61 -29.16 5.41
N TRP A 179 -3.01 -30.32 5.09
CA TRP A 179 -2.00 -30.97 5.93
C TRP A 179 -1.11 -29.90 6.55
N SER A 180 -0.88 -29.97 7.86
CA SER A 180 -0.10 -28.95 8.57
C SER A 180 1.15 -28.61 7.76
N PHE A 181 1.63 -27.37 7.83
CA PHE A 181 2.84 -26.97 7.11
C PHE A 181 3.97 -28.01 7.27
N ASP A 182 4.11 -28.58 8.47
CA ASP A 182 5.04 -29.66 8.78
C ASP A 182 4.74 -30.99 8.07
N GLU A 183 3.49 -31.37 7.90
CA GLU A 183 3.11 -32.56 7.13
C GLU A 183 3.26 -32.34 5.62
N ALA A 184 2.93 -31.17 5.09
CA ALA A 184 3.22 -30.80 3.71
C ALA A 184 4.74 -30.84 3.44
N LEU A 185 5.54 -30.30 4.37
CA LEU A 185 7.01 -30.30 4.30
C LEU A 185 7.58 -31.72 4.42
N ARG A 186 7.03 -32.57 5.31
CA ARG A 186 7.38 -33.99 5.42
C ARG A 186 7.13 -34.73 4.10
N ARG A 187 5.96 -34.54 3.48
CA ARG A 187 5.61 -35.18 2.20
C ARG A 187 6.46 -34.67 1.04
N GLN A 188 6.79 -33.38 1.00
CA GLN A 188 7.70 -32.82 0.01
C GLN A 188 9.11 -33.43 0.13
N ARG A 189 9.64 -33.54 1.36
CA ARG A 189 10.92 -34.19 1.65
C ARG A 189 10.93 -35.68 1.28
N GLN A 190 9.83 -36.39 1.52
CA GLN A 190 9.67 -37.80 1.13
C GLN A 190 9.63 -37.99 -0.40
N ARG A 191 9.01 -37.05 -1.15
CA ARG A 191 8.92 -37.12 -2.62
C ARG A 191 10.19 -36.68 -3.35
N GLN A 192 11.00 -35.81 -2.75
CA GLN A 192 12.24 -35.29 -3.35
C GLN A 192 13.41 -35.34 -2.35
N PRO A 193 13.91 -36.55 -2.00
CA PRO A 193 14.91 -36.74 -0.94
C PRO A 193 16.29 -36.09 -1.23
N ARG A 194 16.51 -35.53 -2.42
CA ARG A 194 17.80 -34.94 -2.84
C ARG A 194 17.76 -33.45 -3.21
N GLN A 195 16.62 -32.75 -3.12
CA GLN A 195 16.51 -31.37 -3.63
C GLN A 195 15.85 -30.35 -2.69
N VAL A 196 15.58 -30.72 -1.43
CA VAL A 196 15.20 -29.71 -0.44
C VAL A 196 16.49 -29.20 0.21
N PRO A 197 16.92 -27.95 -0.02
CA PRO A 197 18.05 -27.40 0.72
C PRO A 197 17.75 -27.48 2.22
N GLU A 198 18.72 -27.96 3.00
CA GLU A 198 18.57 -28.12 4.46
C GLU A 198 18.22 -26.79 5.15
N THR A 199 18.61 -25.68 4.52
CA THR A 199 18.33 -24.32 4.96
C THR A 199 17.16 -23.72 4.16
N PRO A 200 16.13 -23.17 4.82
CA PRO A 200 15.06 -22.45 4.13
C PRO A 200 15.65 -21.29 3.31
N VAL A 201 15.26 -21.18 2.03
CA VAL A 201 15.74 -20.09 1.13
C VAL A 201 15.20 -18.70 1.54
N HIS A 202 14.38 -18.62 2.60
CA HIS A 202 13.89 -17.35 3.14
C HIS A 202 14.23 -17.18 4.64
N PRO A 203 14.92 -16.08 5.04
CA PRO A 203 15.35 -15.82 6.42
C PRO A 203 14.20 -15.47 7.39
N ILE A 204 12.94 -15.58 6.96
CA ILE A 204 11.76 -15.29 7.80
C ILE A 204 11.44 -16.46 8.76
N MET A 205 11.94 -17.66 8.49
CA MET A 205 11.51 -18.89 9.18
C MET A 205 12.54 -19.48 10.14
N GLU A 206 13.77 -18.96 10.20
CA GLU A 206 14.82 -19.52 11.09
C GLU A 206 14.61 -19.14 12.57
N ASN A 207 13.81 -18.12 12.85
CA ASN A 207 13.40 -17.72 14.20
C ASN A 207 11.88 -17.59 14.28
N GLY A 208 11.16 -18.70 14.14
CA GLY A 208 9.73 -18.73 14.41
C GLY A 208 9.43 -18.16 15.80
N GLY A 209 8.61 -17.12 15.85
CA GLY A 209 7.86 -16.70 17.04
C GLY A 209 8.53 -15.70 17.98
N ASP A 210 9.72 -16.00 18.51
CA ASP A 210 10.09 -15.45 19.84
C ASP A 210 10.84 -14.11 19.85
N ARG A 211 11.15 -13.49 18.70
CA ARG A 211 12.00 -12.28 18.67
C ARG A 211 11.50 -11.10 17.85
N LEU A 212 10.29 -11.15 17.30
CA LEU A 212 9.77 -10.03 16.48
C LEU A 212 9.25 -8.84 17.29
N TRP A 213 9.17 -8.97 18.61
CA TRP A 213 9.01 -7.86 19.54
C TRP A 213 10.07 -7.96 20.63
N PRO A 214 11.09 -7.09 20.68
CA PRO A 214 11.87 -6.98 21.90
C PRO A 214 10.96 -6.39 22.96
N ASP A 215 10.70 -7.16 24.03
CA ASP A 215 10.39 -6.59 25.33
C ASP A 215 11.45 -5.53 25.61
N ARG A 216 11.04 -4.26 25.54
CA ARG A 216 11.87 -3.16 26.01
C ARG A 216 11.89 -3.21 27.53
N GLU A 217 12.65 -4.14 28.09
CA GLU A 217 13.35 -3.86 29.32
C GLU A 217 14.34 -2.72 29.04
N VAL A 218 13.97 -1.54 29.50
CA VAL A 218 14.84 -0.36 29.53
C VAL A 218 15.99 -0.67 30.49
N LYS A 219 17.06 -1.30 30.00
CA LYS A 219 18.35 -1.31 30.69
C LYS A 219 18.92 0.11 30.64
N ARG A 220 18.64 0.90 31.68
CA ARG A 220 19.41 2.10 32.02
C ARG A 220 20.80 1.65 32.46
N GLY A 221 21.72 1.57 31.50
CA GLY A 221 23.16 1.49 31.75
C GLY A 221 23.73 2.87 32.11
N PRO A 222 24.86 2.92 32.86
CA PRO A 222 25.22 4.07 33.67
C PRO A 222 25.74 5.24 32.83
N ILE A 223 25.24 6.43 33.15
CA ILE A 223 25.77 7.70 32.65
C ILE A 223 27.20 7.83 33.17
N SER A 224 28.16 7.65 32.27
CA SER A 224 29.56 8.01 32.50
C SER A 224 29.62 9.52 32.76
N ARG A 225 29.84 9.87 34.03
CA ARG A 225 30.30 11.21 34.44
C ARG A 225 31.72 11.37 33.91
N ARG A 226 31.89 12.11 32.80
CA ARG A 226 33.19 12.70 32.48
C ARG A 226 33.29 14.04 33.20
N ALA A 227 34.28 14.09 34.08
CA ALA A 227 34.66 15.23 34.89
C ALA A 227 35.06 16.43 34.02
N THR A 228 34.50 17.59 34.36
CA THR A 228 35.00 18.90 33.97
C THR A 228 35.50 19.60 35.24
N GLN A 229 36.81 19.54 35.45
CA GLN A 229 37.63 20.44 36.28
C GLN A 229 38.91 20.60 35.47
N GLY A 230 39.50 21.75 35.20
CA GLY A 230 39.24 23.19 35.36
C GLY A 230 40.30 23.83 34.43
N THR A 231 40.65 25.11 34.37
CA THR A 231 40.37 26.34 35.10
C THR A 231 41.07 27.43 34.25
N LEU A 232 40.53 28.65 34.27
CA LEU A 232 41.26 29.92 34.39
C LEU A 232 41.48 30.82 33.16
N ALA A 233 41.29 32.12 33.48
CA ALA A 233 41.67 33.37 32.83
C ALA A 233 40.61 33.98 31.89
N ASP A 234 39.74 34.88 32.36
CA ASP A 234 40.00 36.27 32.75
C ASP A 234 40.16 37.19 31.53
N ARG A 235 39.14 38.03 31.29
CA ARG A 235 39.28 39.44 30.93
C ARG A 235 37.94 40.16 30.98
N THR A 236 37.88 41.02 31.98
CA THR A 236 37.01 42.18 32.17
C THR A 236 37.13 43.23 31.07
N ALA A 237 36.20 44.19 31.13
CA ALA A 237 36.15 45.52 30.51
C ALA A 237 35.48 45.57 29.11
N ASP A 238 34.24 46.06 29.03
CA ASP A 238 33.84 47.48 29.07
C ASP A 238 34.02 48.14 27.70
N ARG A 239 32.89 48.49 27.05
CA ARG A 239 32.62 49.87 26.64
C ARG A 239 31.29 50.00 25.92
N SER A 240 30.44 50.79 26.57
CA SER A 240 29.47 51.71 26.00
C SER A 240 30.00 52.45 24.77
N GLY A 241 29.12 52.60 23.78
CA GLY A 241 29.21 53.48 22.63
C GLY A 241 27.85 53.52 21.95
#